data_AF-A0A484ZM67-F1
#
_entry.id   AF-A0A484ZM67-F1
#
_cell.length_a   1.000
_cell.length_b   1.000
_cell.length_c   1.000
_cell.angle_alpha   90.00
_cell.angle_beta   90.00
_cell.angle_gamma   90.00
#
_symmetry.space_group_name_H-M   'P 1'
#
loop_
_entity.id
_entity.type
_entity.pdbx_description
1 polymer ?
#
loop_
_entity_poly.entity_id
_entity_poly.type
_entity_poly.pdbx_seq_one_letter_code
_entity_poly.pdbx_strand_id
1 'polypeptide(L)'
;MFPHLLNGNPPPHSPAIWEISRFSALDLNASSLEKQKGSLSSVVAAGLLKESINYLARYNITTIITVSPLAVERLIKGLGYKVHRGGPPVLVDGHPVIACIIDLT
;
A
#
# COMPACT_ATOMS: atom_id res chain seq x y z
N MET A 1 11.02 -2.34 11.11
CA MET A 1 10.69 -3.64 10.46
C MET A 1 9.56 -4.29 11.24
N PHE A 2 8.52 -4.78 10.57
CA PHE A 2 7.30 -5.34 11.20
C PHE A 2 7.09 -6.84 10.88
N PRO A 3 8.03 -7.74 11.25
CA PRO A 3 7.98 -9.15 10.84
C PRO A 3 6.75 -9.90 11.40
N HIS A 4 6.21 -9.46 12.55
CA HIS A 4 5.02 -10.06 13.14
C HIS A 4 3.77 -9.93 12.25
N LEU A 5 3.74 -9.00 11.29
CA LEU A 5 2.65 -8.86 10.32
C LEU A 5 2.61 -9.98 9.27
N LEU A 6 3.65 -10.82 9.22
CA LEU A 6 3.76 -11.95 8.30
C LEU A 6 3.27 -13.27 8.91
N ASN A 7 2.69 -13.24 10.12
CA ASN A 7 2.12 -14.42 10.79
C ASN A 7 3.09 -15.61 10.87
N GLY A 8 4.35 -15.34 11.22
CA GLY A 8 5.40 -16.37 11.33
C GLY A 8 6.07 -16.78 10.01
N ASN A 9 5.59 -16.30 8.86
CA ASN A 9 6.26 -16.51 7.58
C ASN A 9 7.56 -15.68 7.50
N PRO A 10 8.60 -16.19 6.80
CA PRO A 10 9.80 -15.41 6.57
C PRO A 10 9.51 -14.16 5.73
N PRO A 11 10.21 -13.05 5.96
CA PRO A 11 10.16 -11.89 5.06
C PRO A 11 10.49 -12.29 3.62
N PRO A 12 9.73 -11.79 2.63
CA PRO A 12 10.06 -12.01 1.22
C PRO A 12 11.48 -11.50 0.93
N HIS A 13 12.25 -12.29 0.18
CA HIS A 13 13.62 -11.95 -0.17
C HIS A 13 13.90 -12.38 -1.62
N SER A 14 13.74 -11.44 -2.55
CA SER A 14 13.94 -11.65 -3.98
C SER A 14 14.17 -10.30 -4.67
N PRO A 15 15.03 -10.22 -5.71
CA PRO A 15 15.20 -8.99 -6.49
C PRO A 15 13.92 -8.55 -7.23
N ALA A 16 12.98 -9.47 -7.45
CA ALA A 16 11.69 -9.19 -8.10
C ALA A 16 10.60 -8.70 -7.12
N ILE A 17 10.92 -8.59 -5.82
CA ILE A 17 9.97 -8.16 -4.77
C ILE A 17 10.49 -6.87 -4.13
N TRP A 18 9.68 -5.81 -4.18
CA TRP A 18 10.06 -4.51 -3.65
C TRP A 18 9.15 -4.07 -2.51
N GLU A 19 9.71 -3.34 -1.54
CA GLU A 19 8.92 -2.68 -0.49
C GLU A 19 8.65 -1.22 -0.86
N ILE A 20 7.38 -0.78 -0.74
CA ILE A 20 7.03 0.64 -0.70
C ILE A 20 6.71 1.02 0.75
N SER A 21 7.54 1.90 1.32
CA SER A 21 7.35 2.46 2.65
C SER A 21 7.00 3.95 2.57
N ARG A 22 6.37 4.48 3.64
CA ARG A 22 5.98 5.91 3.76
C ARG A 22 5.09 6.42 2.62
N PHE A 23 4.20 5.56 2.11
CA PHE A 23 3.21 5.95 1.12
C PHE A 23 2.24 6.99 1.72
N SER A 24 2.42 8.25 1.30
CA SER A 24 1.66 9.40 1.77
C SER A 24 1.28 10.26 0.58
N ALA A 25 -0.02 10.55 0.45
CA ALA A 25 -0.55 11.38 -0.62
C ALA A 25 -1.43 12.47 -0.02
N LEU A 26 -0.95 13.70 -0.11
CA LEU A 26 -1.64 14.88 0.38
C LEU A 26 -1.72 15.91 -0.74
N ASP A 27 -2.92 16.42 -0.97
CA ASP A 27 -3.09 17.64 -1.75
C ASP A 27 -2.89 18.84 -0.82
N LEU A 28 -1.78 19.54 -1.01
CA LEU A 28 -1.43 20.73 -0.22
C LEU A 28 -2.32 21.93 -0.58
N ASN A 29 -2.84 21.97 -1.81
CA ASN A 29 -3.66 23.06 -2.33
C ASN A 29 -5.15 22.87 -2.04
N ALA A 30 -5.57 21.66 -1.66
CA ALA A 30 -6.96 21.38 -1.35
C ALA A 30 -7.48 22.27 -0.20
N SER A 31 -8.67 22.84 -0.42
CA SER A 31 -9.39 23.59 0.61
C SER A 31 -9.78 22.68 1.79
N SER A 32 -10.02 23.26 2.98
CA SER A 32 -10.38 22.49 4.18
C SER A 32 -11.65 21.65 3.99
N LEU A 33 -12.62 22.13 3.20
CA LEU A 33 -13.84 21.41 2.83
C LEU A 33 -13.57 20.22 1.89
N GLU A 34 -12.61 20.33 0.97
CA GLU A 34 -12.21 19.23 0.08
C GLU A 34 -11.39 18.17 0.83
N LYS A 35 -10.55 18.59 1.79
CA LYS A 35 -9.83 17.69 2.69
C LYS A 35 -10.79 16.85 3.55
N GLN A 36 -11.90 17.44 4.01
CA GLN A 36 -12.95 16.73 4.78
C GLN A 36 -13.71 15.69 3.97
N LYS A 37 -13.80 15.83 2.63
CA LYS A 37 -14.52 14.87 1.79
C LYS A 37 -13.77 13.57 1.53
N GLY A 38 -12.49 13.45 1.89
CA GLY A 38 -11.67 12.23 1.74
C GLY A 38 -11.39 11.77 0.30
N SER A 39 -12.28 12.10 -0.64
CA SER A 39 -12.27 11.68 -2.04
C SER A 39 -11.08 12.23 -2.81
N LEU A 40 -10.67 13.49 -2.56
CA LEU A 40 -9.56 14.09 -3.31
C LEU A 40 -8.21 13.49 -2.92
N SER A 41 -7.97 13.28 -1.61
CA SER A 41 -6.79 12.55 -1.13
C SER A 41 -6.75 11.11 -1.67
N SER A 42 -7.91 10.46 -1.82
CA SER A 42 -8.00 9.13 -2.43
C SER A 42 -7.63 9.12 -3.92
N VAL A 43 -7.94 10.19 -4.67
CA VAL A 43 -7.58 10.33 -6.09
C VAL A 43 -6.07 10.53 -6.24
N VAL A 44 -5.47 11.41 -5.43
CA VAL A 44 -4.02 11.63 -5.45
C VAL A 44 -3.28 10.36 -5.03
N ALA A 45 -3.73 9.69 -3.98
CA ALA A 45 -3.17 8.40 -3.56
C ALA A 45 -3.28 7.35 -4.67
N ALA A 46 -4.43 7.24 -5.31
CA ALA A 46 -4.63 6.31 -6.43
C ALA A 46 -3.69 6.60 -7.60
N GLY A 47 -3.53 7.86 -7.98
CA GLY A 47 -2.59 8.28 -9.02
C GLY A 47 -1.14 7.94 -8.66
N LEU A 48 -0.71 8.29 -7.44
CA LEU A 48 0.64 8.00 -6.96
C LEU A 48 0.94 6.50 -6.96
N LEU A 49 -0.01 5.67 -6.50
CA LEU A 49 0.15 4.22 -6.49
C LEU A 49 0.24 3.66 -7.92
N LYS A 50 -0.63 4.09 -8.83
CA LYS A 50 -0.60 3.67 -10.25
C LYS A 50 0.74 3.99 -10.89
N GLU A 51 1.23 5.22 -10.73
CA GLU A 51 2.52 5.62 -11.29
C GLU A 51 3.70 4.88 -10.67
N SER A 52 3.64 4.61 -9.36
CA SER A 52 4.65 3.79 -8.69
C SER A 52 4.70 2.37 -9.27
N ILE A 53 3.54 1.75 -9.48
CA ILE A 53 3.43 0.42 -10.10
C ILE A 53 3.90 0.44 -11.55
N ASN A 54 3.48 1.43 -12.35
CA ASN A 54 3.92 1.60 -13.73
C ASN A 54 5.45 1.78 -13.84
N TYR A 55 6.04 2.48 -12.87
CA TYR A 55 7.50 2.58 -12.76
C TYR A 55 8.13 1.21 -12.51
N LEU A 56 7.64 0.45 -11.53
CA LEU A 56 8.19 -0.86 -11.17
C LEU A 56 7.98 -1.94 -12.24
N ALA A 57 6.90 -1.85 -13.02
CA ALA A 57 6.65 -2.74 -14.16
C ALA A 57 7.77 -2.70 -15.22
N ARG A 58 8.58 -1.63 -15.25
CA ARG A 58 9.76 -1.52 -16.12
C ARG A 58 10.98 -2.35 -15.64
N TYR A 59 10.93 -2.91 -14.43
CA TYR A 59 12.09 -3.50 -13.75
C TYR A 59 11.93 -4.97 -13.36
N ASN A 60 11.17 -5.78 -14.11
CA ASN A 60 10.92 -7.21 -13.81
C ASN A 60 10.42 -7.46 -12.37
N ILE A 61 9.75 -6.47 -11.78
CA ILE A 61 9.17 -6.57 -10.44
C ILE A 61 7.81 -7.25 -10.56
N THR A 62 7.64 -8.33 -9.81
CA THR A 62 6.41 -9.14 -9.83
C THR A 62 5.54 -8.86 -8.62
N THR A 63 6.09 -8.29 -7.56
CA THR A 63 5.37 -8.14 -6.29
C THR A 63 5.84 -6.91 -5.54
N ILE A 64 4.87 -6.20 -4.95
CA ILE A 64 5.12 -5.11 -4.01
C ILE A 64 4.63 -5.55 -2.63
N ILE A 65 5.43 -5.28 -1.60
CA ILE A 65 4.98 -5.36 -0.21
C ILE A 65 4.93 -3.96 0.39
N THR A 66 3.92 -3.69 1.21
CA THR A 66 3.82 -2.45 1.98
C THR A 66 3.20 -2.73 3.34
N VAL A 67 3.75 -2.13 4.39
CA VAL A 67 3.08 -2.06 5.70
C VAL A 67 2.14 -0.87 5.66
N SER A 68 0.84 -1.16 5.73
CA SER A 68 -0.18 -0.17 5.40
C SER A 68 -1.41 -0.31 6.30
N PRO A 69 -2.13 0.80 6.58
CA PRO A 69 -3.46 0.75 7.16
C PRO A 69 -4.45 0.01 6.25
N LEU A 70 -5.53 -0.51 6.82
CA LEU A 70 -6.62 -1.16 6.07
C LEU A 70 -7.24 -0.28 4.98
N ALA A 71 -7.22 1.05 5.16
CA ALA A 71 -7.72 1.99 4.16
C ALA A 71 -6.93 1.92 2.83
N VAL A 72 -5.61 1.71 2.91
CA VAL A 72 -4.76 1.60 1.72
C VAL A 72 -5.03 0.29 0.98
N GLU A 73 -5.24 -0.83 1.68
CA GLU A 73 -5.67 -2.08 1.03
C GLU A 73 -7.00 -1.90 0.29
N ARG A 74 -7.97 -1.20 0.89
CA ARG A 74 -9.25 -0.90 0.23
C ARG A 74 -9.04 -0.06 -1.03
N LEU A 75 -8.16 0.93 -0.99
CA LEU A 75 -7.78 1.72 -2.16
C LEU A 75 -7.15 0.84 -3.24
N ILE A 76 -6.17 0.02 -2.89
CA ILE A 76 -5.48 -0.86 -3.85
C ILE A 76 -6.48 -1.84 -4.50
N LYS A 77 -7.35 -2.48 -3.70
CA LYS A 77 -8.42 -3.36 -4.21
C LYS A 77 -9.41 -2.60 -5.10
N GLY A 78 -9.78 -1.38 -4.72
CA GLY A 78 -10.67 -0.52 -5.51
C GLY A 78 -10.09 -0.13 -6.87
N LEU A 79 -8.77 -0.20 -7.03
CA LEU A 79 -8.07 0.01 -8.31
C LEU A 79 -7.96 -1.25 -9.17
N GLY A 80 -8.45 -2.40 -8.70
CA GLY A 80 -8.45 -3.66 -9.43
C GLY A 80 -7.17 -4.49 -9.29
N TYR A 81 -6.23 -4.08 -8.45
CA TYR A 81 -5.04 -4.88 -8.18
C TYR A 81 -5.36 -6.08 -7.30
N LYS A 82 -4.67 -7.19 -7.57
CA LYS A 82 -4.73 -8.40 -6.76
C LYS A 82 -3.89 -8.22 -5.50
N VAL A 83 -4.53 -8.36 -4.35
CA VAL A 83 -3.92 -8.08 -3.04
C VAL A 83 -4.14 -9.24 -2.08
N HIS A 84 -3.07 -9.61 -1.38
CA HIS A 84 -3.06 -10.57 -0.29
C HIS A 84 -2.49 -9.92 0.97
N ARG A 85 -2.84 -10.45 2.14
CA ARG A 85 -2.24 -10.02 3.40
C ARG A 85 -1.19 -11.06 3.83
N GLY A 86 -0.06 -10.61 4.36
CA GLY A 86 0.94 -11.49 4.97
C GLY A 86 0.44 -12.17 6.25
N GLY A 87 -0.59 -11.62 6.88
CA GLY A 87 -1.19 -12.11 8.11
C GLY A 87 -2.48 -11.36 8.47
N PRO A 88 -3.12 -11.70 9.60
CA PRO A 88 -4.22 -10.90 10.13
C PRO A 88 -3.75 -9.49 10.50
N PRO A 89 -4.64 -8.47 10.50
CA PRO A 89 -4.30 -7.14 10.98
C PRO A 89 -3.80 -7.16 12.42
N VAL A 90 -2.78 -6.36 12.71
CA VAL A 90 -2.22 -6.18 14.05
C VAL A 90 -2.31 -4.70 14.43
N LEU A 91 -2.56 -4.41 15.70
CA LEU A 91 -2.52 -3.04 16.21
C LEU A 91 -1.06 -2.61 16.39
N VAL A 92 -0.69 -1.52 15.72
CA VAL A 92 0.56 -0.79 15.94
C VAL A 92 0.18 0.62 16.33
N ASP A 93 0.60 1.05 17.52
CA ASP A 93 0.25 2.36 18.09
C ASP A 93 -1.27 2.65 18.07
N GLY A 94 -2.09 1.62 18.33
CA GLY A 94 -3.55 1.71 18.34
C GLY A 94 -4.21 1.70 16.96
N HIS A 95 -3.45 1.62 15.87
CA HIS A 95 -3.96 1.57 14.51
C HIS A 95 -3.84 0.17 13.90
N PRO A 96 -4.89 -0.36 13.25
CA PRO A 96 -4.82 -1.65 12.58
C PRO A 96 -3.98 -1.53 11.29
N VAL A 97 -2.86 -2.24 11.26
CA VAL A 97 -1.94 -2.32 10.12
C VAL A 97 -1.80 -3.76 9.63
N ILE A 98 -1.44 -3.90 8.36
CA ILE A 98 -1.22 -5.18 7.69
C ILE A 98 0.07 -5.12 6.87
N ALA A 99 0.70 -6.28 6.68
CA ALA A 99 1.58 -6.50 5.53
C ALA A 99 0.70 -6.73 4.30
N CYS A 100 0.59 -5.73 3.44
CA CYS A 100 -0.19 -5.75 2.20
C CYS A 100 0.73 -6.16 1.04
N ILE A 101 0.38 -7.23 0.33
CA ILE A 101 1.16 -7.82 -0.75
C ILE A 101 0.36 -7.66 -2.04
N ILE A 102 0.92 -6.95 -3.01
CA ILE A 102 0.29 -6.61 -4.29
C ILE A 102 0.98 -7.41 -5.39
N ASP A 103 0.19 -8.18 -6.13
CA ASP A 103 0.65 -8.92 -7.31
C ASP A 103 0.64 -7.97 -8.52
N LEU A 104 1.75 -7.92 -9.27
CA LEU A 104 1.90 -7.09 -10.47
C LEU A 104 1.76 -7.88 -11.78
N THR A 105 1.52 -9.20 -11.69
CA THR A 105 1.42 -10.11 -12.84
C THR A 105 0.03 -10.71 -13.04
#